data_AF-A0A3G2GBQ0-F1
#
_entry.id   AF-A0A3G2GBQ0-F1
#
_cell.length_a   1.000
_cell.length_b   1.000
_cell.length_c   1.000
_cell.angle_alpha   90.00
_cell.angle_beta   90.00
_cell.angle_gamma   90.00
#
_symmetry.space_group_name_H-M   'P 1'
#
loop_
_entity.id
_entity.type
_entity.pdbx_description
1 polymer ?
#
loop_
_entity_poly.entity_id
_entity_poly.type
_entity_poly.pdbx_seq_one_letter_code
_entity_poly.pdbx_strand_id
1 'polypeptide(L)'
;MKYFFFLLLAVFCFSCSKSFEEKCFVNDDNKDIITYQEQKPYTILEIVQNKPQYLQIVSLKKFRSFKKDSMAYSKNFQTYQADEKYLNDQKTLFADFDEKFFGQFRYSSQQISDKISYTLGENALGYWLLEIKNNNPRAYFLGLSYSHYYFNKVQDSQIVKDDFLQIEGSFVKTASNFALRGREFTSIGDGKLFKIKLNDLTRDSDQDGYNDIFENSFGLDRNEKDTDGDGIDDFNDHNPLFKSEKNKFTELYEDLISQHLGIVKENLDKMPYFFLPYETDCDYFKNINPDAKVLIMPTDKSKQPYYVQVTDIFNGGYSKIKKDDKNPNLFYIHESGGGGIIDYSAEFKNRVWILKNIGGVVS
;
A
#
# COMPACT_ATOMS: atom_id res chain seq x y z
N MET A 1 -38.13 -45.98 35.29
CA MET A 1 -36.82 -45.47 35.76
C MET A 1 -35.84 -45.60 34.61
N LYS A 2 -35.13 -44.49 34.27
CA LYS A 2 -33.71 -44.46 33.85
C LYS A 2 -33.35 -45.13 32.50
N TYR A 3 -32.69 -44.53 31.50
CA TYR A 3 -31.96 -43.27 31.35
C TYR A 3 -31.82 -42.93 29.84
N PHE A 4 -31.65 -41.64 29.58
CA PHE A 4 -31.17 -41.00 28.34
C PHE A 4 -29.93 -41.67 27.72
N PHE A 5 -29.91 -41.81 26.40
CA PHE A 5 -28.68 -41.81 25.59
C PHE A 5 -28.90 -41.02 24.30
N PHE A 6 -29.08 -39.70 24.45
CA PHE A 6 -28.81 -38.73 23.41
C PHE A 6 -27.39 -38.23 23.70
N LEU A 7 -26.39 -38.76 23.00
CA LEU A 7 -25.03 -38.26 23.11
C LEU A 7 -24.45 -38.11 21.71
N LEU A 8 -24.61 -36.88 21.20
CA LEU A 8 -23.58 -36.10 20.53
C LEU A 8 -22.75 -36.86 19.49
N LEU A 9 -23.31 -36.97 18.28
CA LEU A 9 -22.52 -36.91 17.06
C LEU A 9 -22.14 -35.44 16.80
N ALA A 10 -21.39 -34.85 17.74
CA ALA A 10 -20.56 -33.68 17.45
C ALA A 10 -19.26 -34.25 16.88
N VAL A 11 -19.31 -34.69 15.61
CA VAL A 11 -18.10 -34.90 14.82
C VAL A 11 -17.51 -33.53 14.66
N PHE A 12 -16.50 -33.26 15.49
CA PHE A 12 -15.57 -32.17 15.36
C PHE A 12 -15.14 -32.04 13.90
N CYS A 13 -15.67 -31.02 13.22
CA CYS A 13 -14.96 -30.40 12.12
C CYS A 13 -13.70 -29.74 12.73
N PHE A 14 -12.67 -30.53 13.02
CA PHE A 14 -11.33 -30.00 13.19
C PHE A 14 -10.95 -29.39 11.85
N SER A 15 -11.16 -28.08 11.74
CA SER A 15 -10.56 -27.26 10.71
C SER A 15 -9.06 -27.57 10.71
N CYS A 16 -8.53 -28.06 9.59
CA CYS A 16 -7.09 -28.21 9.35
C CYS A 16 -6.43 -26.82 9.18
N SER A 17 -6.63 -25.91 10.13
CA SER A 17 -5.86 -24.67 10.19
C SER A 17 -4.47 -24.99 10.73
N LYS A 18 -3.44 -24.59 9.98
CA LYS A 18 -2.04 -24.66 10.43
C LYS A 18 -1.89 -24.05 11.82
N SER A 19 -1.07 -24.67 12.66
CA SER A 19 -0.76 -24.12 13.98
C SER A 19 -0.03 -22.77 13.85
N PHE A 20 -0.05 -21.98 14.93
CA PHE A 20 0.67 -20.71 15.01
C PHE A 20 2.15 -20.86 14.62
N GLU A 21 2.80 -21.93 15.10
CA GLU A 21 4.20 -22.20 14.77
C GLU A 21 4.40 -22.56 13.30
N GLU A 22 3.52 -23.35 12.68
CA GLU A 22 3.63 -23.74 11.26
C GLU A 22 3.44 -22.56 10.29
N LYS A 23 2.75 -21.51 10.74
CA LYS A 23 2.58 -20.28 9.97
C LYS A 23 3.81 -19.39 10.01
N CYS A 24 4.55 -19.39 11.10
CA CYS A 24 5.66 -18.46 11.33
C CYS A 24 7.06 -19.09 11.23
N PHE A 25 7.20 -20.41 11.37
CA PHE A 25 8.49 -21.08 11.34
C PHE A 25 8.64 -22.04 10.15
N VAL A 26 9.88 -22.16 9.68
CA VAL A 26 10.28 -23.14 8.66
C VAL A 26 11.44 -24.00 9.18
N ASN A 27 11.40 -25.30 8.86
CA ASN A 27 12.39 -26.28 9.29
C ASN A 27 13.48 -26.55 8.23
N ASP A 28 13.29 -26.11 6.98
CA ASP A 28 14.20 -26.39 5.87
C ASP A 28 14.67 -25.10 5.18
N ASP A 29 15.83 -25.18 4.54
CA ASP A 29 16.43 -24.15 3.66
C ASP A 29 15.67 -23.91 2.35
N ASN A 30 14.36 -24.21 2.33
CA ASN A 30 13.49 -23.67 1.30
C ASN A 30 13.48 -22.16 1.53
N LYS A 31 14.40 -21.46 0.87
CA LYS A 31 14.19 -20.09 0.44
C LYS A 31 12.82 -20.15 -0.22
N ASP A 32 11.81 -19.61 0.43
CA ASP A 32 10.55 -19.28 -0.21
C ASP A 32 10.94 -18.22 -1.27
N ILE A 33 11.50 -18.70 -2.39
CA ILE A 33 11.78 -17.87 -3.55
C ILE A 33 10.39 -17.50 -4.02
N ILE A 34 9.96 -16.29 -3.64
CA ILE A 34 8.77 -15.66 -4.16
C ILE A 34 8.96 -15.62 -5.67
N THR A 35 8.40 -16.62 -6.34
CA THR A 35 8.50 -16.75 -7.79
C THR A 35 7.46 -15.77 -8.30
N TYR A 36 7.92 -14.61 -8.77
CA TYR A 36 7.05 -13.63 -9.39
C TYR A 36 6.29 -14.30 -10.54
N GLN A 37 4.98 -14.46 -10.34
CA GLN A 37 4.09 -14.92 -11.41
C GLN A 37 3.53 -13.69 -12.10
N GLU A 38 3.93 -13.50 -13.35
CA GLU A 38 3.40 -12.41 -14.17
C GLU A 38 1.89 -12.57 -14.30
N GLN A 39 1.16 -11.60 -13.75
CA GLN A 39 -0.30 -11.59 -13.86
C GLN A 39 -0.70 -11.20 -15.28
N LYS A 40 -1.67 -11.92 -15.83
CA LYS A 40 -2.27 -11.56 -17.11
C LYS A 40 -2.92 -10.17 -16.98
N PRO A 41 -2.52 -9.19 -17.78
CA PRO A 41 -3.11 -7.85 -17.69
C PRO A 41 -4.56 -7.86 -18.15
N TYR A 42 -5.39 -7.02 -17.52
CA TYR A 42 -6.79 -6.85 -17.88
C TYR A 42 -6.93 -6.20 -19.26
N THR A 43 -7.95 -6.62 -19.98
CA THR A 43 -8.45 -5.94 -21.18
C THR A 43 -9.28 -4.71 -20.81
N ILE A 44 -9.52 -3.81 -21.76
CA ILE A 44 -10.39 -2.64 -21.55
C ILE A 44 -11.79 -3.08 -21.09
N LEU A 45 -12.34 -4.15 -21.66
CA LEU A 45 -13.66 -4.65 -21.29
C LEU A 45 -13.69 -5.10 -19.83
N GLU A 46 -12.68 -5.85 -19.39
CA GLU A 46 -12.56 -6.29 -18.00
C GLU A 46 -12.37 -5.10 -17.03
N ILE A 47 -11.58 -4.08 -17.40
CA ILE A 47 -11.44 -2.86 -16.59
C ILE A 47 -12.79 -2.15 -16.45
N VAL A 48 -13.53 -1.99 -17.55
CA VAL A 48 -14.84 -1.30 -17.54
C VAL A 48 -15.89 -2.10 -16.76
N GLN A 49 -15.87 -3.42 -16.85
CA GLN A 49 -16.80 -4.31 -16.14
C GLN A 49 -16.54 -4.33 -14.63
N ASN A 50 -15.26 -4.30 -14.21
CA ASN A 50 -14.85 -4.40 -12.81
C ASN A 50 -14.48 -3.05 -12.18
N LYS A 51 -14.80 -1.93 -12.83
CA LYS A 51 -14.55 -0.60 -12.26
C LYS A 51 -15.42 -0.38 -11.00
N PRO A 52 -14.96 0.43 -10.03
CA PRO A 52 -15.80 0.79 -8.90
C PRO A 52 -17.07 1.52 -9.35
N GLN A 53 -18.17 1.33 -8.60
CA GLN A 53 -19.48 1.89 -8.95
C GLN A 53 -19.47 3.43 -8.98
N TYR A 54 -18.69 4.06 -8.11
CA TYR A 54 -18.56 5.51 -8.03
C TYR A 54 -17.79 6.13 -9.22
N LEU A 55 -17.06 5.33 -9.99
CA LEU A 55 -16.26 5.83 -11.12
C LEU A 55 -17.10 5.90 -12.40
N GLN A 56 -17.15 7.10 -12.99
CA GLN A 56 -17.63 7.30 -14.36
C GLN A 56 -16.43 7.43 -15.30
N ILE A 57 -16.55 6.87 -16.51
CA ILE A 57 -15.50 6.91 -17.52
C ILE A 57 -16.10 7.44 -18.81
N VAL A 58 -15.53 8.52 -19.34
CA VAL A 58 -15.96 9.13 -20.59
C VAL A 58 -14.80 9.12 -21.58
N SER A 59 -15.05 8.78 -22.85
CA SER A 59 -14.05 8.88 -23.90
C SER A 59 -13.98 10.30 -24.45
N LEU A 60 -12.78 10.86 -24.46
CA LEU A 60 -12.49 12.20 -24.95
C LEU A 60 -12.15 12.19 -26.45
N LYS A 61 -12.61 13.19 -27.19
CA LYS A 61 -12.25 13.40 -28.60
C LYS A 61 -10.92 14.13 -28.77
N LYS A 62 -10.64 15.06 -27.87
CA LYS A 62 -9.37 15.81 -27.77
C LYS A 62 -8.75 15.44 -26.44
N PHE A 63 -7.54 14.93 -26.46
CA PHE A 63 -6.85 14.47 -25.27
C PHE A 63 -5.34 14.52 -25.46
N ARG A 64 -4.63 14.59 -24.34
CA ARG A 64 -3.20 14.30 -24.25
C ARG A 64 -3.01 12.79 -24.14
N SER A 65 -2.25 12.19 -25.07
CA SER A 65 -1.98 10.75 -25.06
C SER A 65 -1.01 10.37 -23.95
N PHE A 66 -1.10 9.11 -23.47
CA PHE A 66 -0.18 8.56 -22.49
C PHE A 66 1.27 8.78 -22.90
N LYS A 67 1.61 8.45 -24.15
CA LYS A 67 2.99 8.59 -24.66
C LYS A 67 3.49 10.03 -24.57
N LYS A 68 2.65 11.02 -24.91
CA LYS A 68 3.03 12.44 -24.83
C LYS A 68 3.22 12.88 -23.38
N ASP A 69 2.37 12.40 -22.48
CA ASP A 69 2.45 12.72 -21.05
C ASP A 69 3.67 12.08 -20.38
N SER A 70 3.84 10.77 -20.52
CA SER A 70 4.93 10.00 -19.92
C SER A 70 6.31 10.40 -20.47
N MET A 71 6.44 10.71 -21.76
CA MET A 71 7.71 11.18 -22.33
C MET A 71 8.11 12.58 -21.85
N ALA A 72 7.15 13.46 -21.55
CA ALA A 72 7.46 14.77 -20.98
C ALA A 72 8.06 14.62 -19.58
N TYR A 73 7.58 13.63 -18.83
CA TYR A 73 8.13 13.26 -17.53
C TYR A 73 9.51 12.60 -17.65
N SER A 74 9.68 11.60 -18.54
CA SER A 74 10.94 10.87 -18.69
C SER A 74 12.11 11.74 -19.20
N LYS A 75 11.83 12.82 -19.95
CA LYS A 75 12.85 13.75 -20.42
C LYS A 75 13.56 14.51 -19.29
N ASN A 76 12.92 14.68 -18.14
CA ASN A 76 13.51 15.37 -16.99
C ASN A 76 14.61 14.54 -16.31
N PHE A 77 14.63 13.21 -16.52
CA PHE A 77 15.61 12.30 -15.91
C PHE A 77 16.76 11.93 -16.85
N GLN A 78 16.98 12.70 -17.92
CA GLN A 78 18.06 12.41 -18.89
C GLN A 78 19.44 12.81 -18.38
N THR A 79 19.53 13.78 -17.47
CA THR A 79 20.78 14.21 -16.84
C THR A 79 20.54 14.53 -15.37
N TYR A 80 21.57 14.38 -14.53
CA TYR A 80 21.50 14.72 -13.10
C TYR A 80 21.04 16.17 -12.87
N GLN A 81 21.52 17.12 -13.69
CA GLN A 81 21.14 18.52 -13.60
C GLN A 81 19.67 18.77 -13.95
N ALA A 82 19.13 18.05 -14.93
CA ALA A 82 17.72 18.16 -15.30
C ALA A 82 16.81 17.56 -14.22
N ASP A 83 17.26 16.46 -13.58
CA ASP A 83 16.57 15.82 -12.47
C ASP A 83 16.54 16.71 -11.22
N GLU A 84 17.70 17.22 -10.81
CA GLU A 84 17.82 18.14 -9.67
C GLU A 84 16.97 19.41 -9.88
N LYS A 85 16.98 19.96 -11.10
CA LYS A 85 16.13 21.10 -11.45
C LYS A 85 14.65 20.73 -11.35
N TYR A 86 14.23 19.60 -11.92
CA TYR A 86 12.85 19.15 -11.85
C TYR A 86 12.39 18.96 -10.40
N LEU A 87 13.20 18.31 -9.57
CA LEU A 87 12.90 18.12 -8.14
C LEU A 87 12.76 19.46 -7.40
N ASN A 88 13.64 20.43 -7.66
CA ASN A 88 13.54 21.76 -7.08
C ASN A 88 12.31 22.53 -7.56
N ASP A 89 11.98 22.43 -8.86
CA ASP A 89 10.77 23.03 -9.41
C ASP A 89 9.51 22.41 -8.77
N GLN A 90 9.48 21.09 -8.57
CA GLN A 90 8.36 20.42 -7.88
C GLN A 90 8.22 20.88 -6.42
N LYS A 91 9.32 20.94 -5.66
CA LYS A 91 9.33 21.44 -4.29
C LYS A 91 8.80 22.87 -4.19
N THR A 92 9.11 23.70 -5.17
CA THR A 92 8.62 25.09 -5.20
C THR A 92 7.15 25.15 -5.61
N LEU A 93 6.75 24.39 -6.64
CA LEU A 93 5.40 24.42 -7.18
C LEU A 93 4.35 23.90 -6.19
N PHE A 94 4.73 22.89 -5.39
CA PHE A 94 3.85 22.21 -4.45
C PHE A 94 4.23 22.47 -2.98
N ALA A 95 4.95 23.55 -2.68
CA ALA A 95 5.49 23.83 -1.35
C ALA A 95 4.43 23.75 -0.23
N ASP A 96 3.25 24.35 -0.45
CA ASP A 96 2.16 24.32 0.53
C ASP A 96 1.67 22.88 0.79
N PHE A 97 1.55 22.06 -0.25
CA PHE A 97 1.17 20.66 -0.09
C PHE A 97 2.27 19.85 0.59
N ASP A 98 3.53 20.10 0.23
CA ASP A 98 4.68 19.42 0.83
C ASP A 98 4.83 19.73 2.32
N GLU A 99 4.60 20.99 2.71
CA GLU A 99 4.57 21.42 4.11
C GLU A 99 3.44 20.72 4.89
N LYS A 100 2.23 20.65 4.32
CA LYS A 100 1.07 20.09 5.03
C LYS A 100 1.03 18.57 5.06
N PHE A 101 1.58 17.91 4.05
CA PHE A 101 1.57 16.46 3.92
C PHE A 101 2.95 15.83 4.15
N PHE A 102 3.96 16.62 4.57
CA PHE A 102 5.28 16.13 4.97
C PHE A 102 5.96 15.25 3.91
N GLY A 103 5.77 15.54 2.62
CA GLY A 103 6.39 14.78 1.54
C GLY A 103 5.92 13.33 1.37
N GLN A 104 4.81 12.93 2.00
CA GLN A 104 4.29 11.54 1.87
C GLN A 104 3.65 11.26 0.49
N PHE A 105 3.53 12.27 -0.38
CA PHE A 105 2.99 12.15 -1.72
C PHE A 105 3.92 12.74 -2.78
N ARG A 106 3.87 12.16 -3.97
CA ARG A 106 4.25 12.81 -5.22
C ARG A 106 3.06 13.59 -5.76
N TYR A 107 3.29 14.84 -6.13
CA TYR A 107 2.24 15.74 -6.58
C TYR A 107 2.18 15.86 -8.11
N SER A 108 0.99 16.14 -8.63
CA SER A 108 0.79 16.49 -10.03
C SER A 108 -0.54 17.21 -10.21
N SER A 109 -0.60 18.16 -11.14
CA SER A 109 -1.76 19.02 -11.38
C SER A 109 -2.20 19.82 -10.15
N GLN A 110 -2.38 21.12 -10.27
CA GLN A 110 -2.89 21.94 -9.16
C GLN A 110 -4.01 22.84 -9.61
N GLN A 111 -4.95 23.04 -8.70
CA GLN A 111 -6.05 23.97 -8.84
C GLN A 111 -6.13 24.77 -7.55
N ILE A 112 -5.72 26.04 -7.62
CA ILE A 112 -5.61 26.93 -6.46
C ILE A 112 -6.70 28.01 -6.54
N SER A 113 -7.32 28.30 -5.41
CA SER A 113 -8.19 29.46 -5.19
C SER A 113 -8.02 29.98 -3.77
N ASP A 114 -8.52 31.19 -3.48
CA ASP A 114 -8.30 31.87 -2.19
C ASP A 114 -8.72 31.06 -0.95
N LYS A 115 -9.66 30.13 -1.07
CA LYS A 115 -10.23 29.36 0.06
C LYS A 115 -9.88 27.88 0.04
N ILE A 116 -9.55 27.36 -1.14
CA ILE A 116 -9.39 25.93 -1.35
C ILE A 116 -8.41 25.67 -2.49
N SER A 117 -7.49 24.75 -2.22
CA SER A 117 -6.51 24.27 -3.16
C SER A 117 -6.64 22.76 -3.29
N TYR A 118 -6.51 22.26 -4.52
CA TYR A 118 -6.50 20.84 -4.83
C TYR A 118 -5.24 20.46 -5.60
N THR A 119 -4.74 19.26 -5.36
CA THR A 119 -3.74 18.60 -6.22
C THR A 119 -3.99 17.10 -6.30
N LEU A 120 -3.45 16.45 -7.33
CA LEU A 120 -3.42 14.99 -7.39
C LEU A 120 -2.16 14.49 -6.68
N GLY A 121 -2.35 13.63 -5.68
CA GLY A 121 -1.30 12.93 -4.96
C GLY A 121 -1.12 11.50 -5.46
N GLU A 122 0.09 10.98 -5.31
CA GLU A 122 0.43 9.58 -5.55
C GLU A 122 1.44 9.12 -4.49
N ASN A 123 1.21 7.98 -3.85
CA ASN A 123 2.19 7.34 -2.96
C ASN A 123 2.38 5.85 -3.31
N ALA A 124 2.89 5.03 -2.39
CA ALA A 124 3.03 3.59 -2.65
C ALA A 124 1.68 2.89 -2.84
N LEU A 125 0.65 3.35 -2.12
CA LEU A 125 -0.67 2.72 -2.08
C LEU A 125 -1.52 3.02 -3.32
N GLY A 126 -1.52 4.25 -3.81
CA GLY A 126 -2.43 4.63 -4.90
C GLY A 126 -2.51 6.12 -5.20
N TYR A 127 -3.56 6.49 -5.93
CA TYR A 127 -3.86 7.87 -6.26
C TYR A 127 -4.77 8.53 -5.23
N TRP A 128 -4.55 9.82 -5.03
CA TRP A 128 -5.23 10.63 -4.02
C TRP A 128 -5.68 11.97 -4.61
N LEU A 129 -6.81 12.48 -4.14
CA LEU A 129 -7.12 13.90 -4.20
C LEU A 129 -6.66 14.54 -2.90
N LEU A 130 -5.74 15.49 -2.98
CA LEU A 130 -5.32 16.26 -1.82
C LEU A 130 -6.05 17.61 -1.83
N GLU A 131 -6.61 17.98 -0.69
CA GLU A 131 -7.35 19.22 -0.48
C GLU A 131 -6.69 20.00 0.65
N ILE A 132 -6.49 21.29 0.46
CA ILE A 132 -6.20 22.23 1.55
C ILE A 132 -7.32 23.26 1.54
N LYS A 133 -8.17 23.21 2.57
CA LYS A 133 -9.31 24.12 2.72
C LYS A 133 -9.17 24.91 4.00
N ASN A 134 -9.06 26.24 3.90
CA ASN A 134 -8.81 27.12 5.04
C ASN A 134 -7.64 26.63 5.93
N ASN A 135 -6.52 26.24 5.31
CA ASN A 135 -5.33 25.70 5.98
C ASN A 135 -5.49 24.32 6.66
N ASN A 136 -6.63 23.63 6.45
CA ASN A 136 -6.84 22.26 6.92
C ASN A 136 -6.60 21.28 5.77
N PRO A 137 -5.55 20.44 5.83
CA PRO A 137 -5.27 19.44 4.81
C PRO A 137 -6.13 18.18 4.99
N ARG A 138 -6.60 17.62 3.88
CA ARG A 138 -7.26 16.30 3.80
C ARG A 138 -6.80 15.56 2.55
N ALA A 139 -6.61 14.24 2.65
CA ALA A 139 -6.31 13.39 1.52
C ALA A 139 -7.43 12.36 1.33
N TYR A 140 -7.91 12.21 0.10
CA TYR A 140 -8.98 11.28 -0.22
C TYR A 140 -8.49 10.24 -1.21
N PHE A 141 -8.51 8.97 -0.81
CA PHE A 141 -8.07 7.87 -1.66
C PHE A 141 -9.05 7.65 -2.80
N LEU A 142 -8.53 7.47 -4.01
CA LEU A 142 -9.38 7.32 -5.19
C LEU A 142 -9.80 5.85 -5.45
N GLY A 143 -9.09 4.87 -4.89
CA GLY A 143 -9.36 3.44 -5.12
C GLY A 143 -9.17 3.01 -6.58
N LEU A 144 -8.32 3.73 -7.33
CA LEU A 144 -8.03 3.46 -8.74
C LEU A 144 -6.62 2.88 -8.89
N SER A 145 -6.55 1.66 -9.39
CA SER A 145 -5.33 0.86 -9.49
C SER A 145 -4.34 1.39 -10.55
N TYR A 146 -3.06 1.41 -10.21
CA TYR A 146 -1.99 1.69 -11.18
C TYR A 146 -1.96 0.73 -12.36
N SER A 147 -2.38 -0.52 -12.16
CA SER A 147 -2.39 -1.54 -13.20
C SER A 147 -3.42 -1.29 -14.30
N HIS A 148 -4.41 -0.42 -14.03
CA HIS A 148 -5.52 -0.14 -14.94
C HIS A 148 -5.60 1.32 -15.37
N TYR A 149 -5.25 2.25 -14.49
CA TYR A 149 -5.49 3.67 -14.67
C TYR A 149 -4.17 4.44 -14.61
N TYR A 150 -3.97 5.29 -15.61
CA TYR A 150 -2.91 6.29 -15.61
C TYR A 150 -3.55 7.67 -15.68
N PHE A 151 -3.16 8.55 -14.75
CA PHE A 151 -3.56 9.95 -14.77
C PHE A 151 -2.48 10.79 -15.40
N ASN A 152 -2.87 11.63 -16.35
CA ASN A 152 -1.95 12.57 -16.95
C ASN A 152 -1.41 13.51 -15.85
N LYS A 153 -0.10 13.71 -15.80
CA LYS A 153 0.53 14.63 -14.85
C LYS A 153 0.18 16.09 -15.17
N VAL A 154 -0.08 16.37 -16.45
CA VAL A 154 -0.61 17.64 -16.92
C VAL A 154 -2.08 17.47 -17.30
N GLN A 155 -2.96 18.25 -16.67
CA GLN A 155 -4.39 18.29 -16.92
C GLN A 155 -4.73 19.55 -17.71
N ASP A 156 -5.46 19.43 -18.82
CA ASP A 156 -5.85 20.61 -19.62
C ASP A 156 -7.07 21.33 -19.00
N SER A 157 -7.83 20.62 -18.16
CA SER A 157 -9.04 21.09 -17.50
C SER A 157 -8.87 21.19 -15.98
N GLN A 158 -9.76 21.94 -15.31
CA GLN A 158 -9.88 21.92 -13.86
C GLN A 158 -10.15 20.51 -13.35
N ILE A 159 -9.36 20.06 -12.37
CA ILE A 159 -9.50 18.72 -11.79
C ILE A 159 -10.72 18.62 -10.89
N VAL A 160 -11.18 19.72 -10.30
CA VAL A 160 -12.43 19.77 -9.53
C VAL A 160 -13.38 20.77 -10.19
N LYS A 161 -14.52 20.27 -10.67
CA LYS A 161 -15.53 21.06 -11.36
C LYS A 161 -16.93 20.44 -11.22
N ASP A 162 -17.93 21.29 -10.94
CA ASP A 162 -19.35 20.94 -10.84
C ASP A 162 -19.63 19.78 -9.85
N ASP A 163 -19.00 19.78 -8.69
CA ASP A 163 -19.05 18.71 -7.66
C ASP A 163 -18.46 17.35 -8.10
N PHE A 164 -17.62 17.35 -9.13
CA PHE A 164 -16.84 16.18 -9.53
C PHE A 164 -15.34 16.43 -9.46
N LEU A 165 -14.61 15.43 -9.00
CA LEU A 165 -13.24 15.19 -9.44
C LEU A 165 -13.31 14.70 -10.89
N GLN A 166 -12.52 15.29 -11.78
CA GLN A 166 -12.45 14.97 -13.21
C GLN A 166 -10.99 14.90 -13.63
N ILE A 167 -10.53 13.71 -14.02
CA ILE A 167 -9.11 13.45 -14.32
C ILE A 167 -8.98 12.90 -15.72
N GLU A 168 -8.19 13.59 -16.55
CA GLU A 168 -7.78 13.14 -17.87
C GLU A 168 -6.67 12.09 -17.75
N GLY A 169 -6.77 11.03 -18.53
CA GLY A 169 -5.81 9.94 -18.49
C GLY A 169 -6.06 8.85 -19.52
N SER A 170 -5.51 7.67 -19.22
CA SER A 170 -5.51 6.51 -20.10
C SER A 170 -5.73 5.23 -19.31
N PHE A 171 -6.28 4.22 -20.00
CA PHE A 171 -6.14 2.85 -19.55
C PHE A 171 -4.74 2.35 -19.87
N VAL A 172 -4.12 1.68 -18.90
CA VAL A 172 -2.78 1.11 -19.01
C VAL A 172 -2.77 -0.36 -18.63
N LYS A 173 -1.64 -1.01 -18.92
CA LYS A 173 -1.22 -2.27 -18.32
C LYS A 173 0.24 -2.15 -17.90
N THR A 174 0.61 -2.85 -16.84
CA THR A 174 1.99 -2.96 -16.37
C THR A 174 2.84 -3.74 -17.39
N ALA A 175 4.05 -3.28 -17.67
CA ALA A 175 5.02 -3.99 -18.49
C ALA A 175 5.75 -5.06 -17.64
N SER A 176 6.08 -6.19 -18.26
CA SER A 176 6.53 -7.44 -17.63
C SER A 176 7.81 -7.37 -16.77
N ASN A 177 8.59 -6.29 -16.85
CA ASN A 177 9.95 -6.22 -16.29
C ASN A 177 10.01 -5.48 -14.94
N PHE A 178 9.12 -5.86 -14.02
CA PHE A 178 8.90 -5.23 -12.71
C PHE A 178 10.14 -5.19 -11.80
N ALA A 179 11.10 -6.09 -11.99
CA ALA A 179 12.13 -6.39 -10.99
C ALA A 179 13.21 -5.33 -10.76
N LEU A 180 13.35 -4.26 -11.56
CA LEU A 180 14.57 -3.43 -11.48
C LEU A 180 14.42 -1.90 -11.64
N ARG A 181 13.31 -1.35 -12.18
CA ARG A 181 13.29 0.07 -12.64
C ARG A 181 11.96 0.82 -12.47
N GLY A 182 11.19 0.49 -11.44
CA GLY A 182 9.91 1.15 -11.20
C GLY A 182 8.80 0.72 -12.17
N ARG A 183 7.59 1.26 -11.97
CA ARG A 183 6.40 0.83 -12.71
C ARG A 183 6.43 1.34 -14.15
N GLU A 184 6.81 0.49 -15.10
CA GLU A 184 6.66 0.75 -16.53
C GLU A 184 5.24 0.38 -16.98
N PHE A 185 4.59 1.29 -17.69
CA PHE A 185 3.23 1.10 -18.20
C PHE A 185 3.19 1.21 -19.71
N THR A 186 2.27 0.46 -20.32
CA THR A 186 1.89 0.65 -21.72
C THR A 186 0.42 1.03 -21.80
N SER A 187 0.10 2.05 -22.58
CA SER A 187 -1.30 2.42 -22.82
C SER A 187 -2.00 1.36 -23.66
N ILE A 188 -3.18 0.97 -23.20
CA ILE A 188 -4.11 0.11 -23.95
C ILE A 188 -5.32 0.91 -24.43
N GLY A 189 -5.56 2.12 -23.90
CA GLY A 189 -6.65 2.98 -24.35
C GLY A 189 -6.52 4.41 -23.85
N ASP A 190 -6.06 5.33 -24.71
CA ASP A 190 -5.92 6.74 -24.38
C ASP A 190 -7.25 7.51 -24.36
N GLY A 191 -7.20 8.74 -23.84
CA GLY A 191 -8.27 9.72 -23.98
C GLY A 191 -9.47 9.38 -23.14
N LYS A 192 -9.26 9.15 -21.84
CA LYS A 192 -10.29 8.90 -20.85
C LYS A 192 -10.41 10.09 -19.92
N LEU A 193 -11.65 10.39 -19.54
CA LEU A 193 -11.98 11.29 -18.45
C LEU A 193 -12.61 10.44 -17.34
N PHE A 194 -11.90 10.32 -16.24
CA PHE A 194 -12.34 9.64 -15.02
C PHE A 194 -13.07 10.66 -14.15
N LYS A 195 -14.33 10.39 -13.81
CA LYS A 195 -15.10 11.29 -12.95
C LYS A 195 -15.59 10.57 -11.69
N ILE A 196 -15.45 11.22 -10.55
CA ILE A 196 -15.94 10.76 -9.26
C ILE A 196 -16.68 11.94 -8.62
N LYS A 197 -17.89 11.72 -8.10
CA LYS A 197 -18.60 12.77 -7.35
C LYS A 197 -17.84 13.06 -6.07
N LEU A 198 -17.64 14.34 -5.72
CA LEU A 198 -16.92 14.70 -4.50
C LEU A 198 -17.59 14.12 -3.26
N ASN A 199 -18.92 14.16 -3.16
CA ASN A 199 -19.63 13.55 -2.02
C ASN A 199 -19.40 12.04 -1.87
N ASP A 200 -19.17 11.32 -2.98
CA ASP A 200 -18.85 9.89 -2.90
C ASP A 200 -17.39 9.67 -2.50
N LEU A 201 -16.49 10.56 -2.94
CA LEU A 201 -15.05 10.51 -2.69
C LEU A 201 -14.69 10.92 -1.26
N THR A 202 -15.32 11.96 -0.73
CA THR A 202 -15.01 12.54 0.59
C THR A 202 -15.87 11.96 1.70
N ARG A 203 -16.61 10.88 1.43
CA ARG A 203 -17.42 10.19 2.44
C ARG A 203 -16.47 9.46 3.38
N ASP A 204 -16.70 9.67 4.67
CA ASP A 204 -15.99 9.12 5.82
C ASP A 204 -17.13 8.85 6.82
N SER A 205 -17.60 7.61 6.82
CA SER A 205 -18.91 7.26 7.38
C SER A 205 -18.86 7.13 8.90
N ASP A 206 -17.76 6.65 9.44
CA ASP A 206 -17.47 6.51 10.85
C ASP A 206 -16.80 7.76 11.44
N GLN A 207 -16.14 8.60 10.64
CA GLN A 207 -15.49 9.87 11.03
C GLN A 207 -14.20 9.64 11.82
N ASP A 208 -13.37 8.72 11.35
CA ASP A 208 -12.01 8.48 11.89
C ASP A 208 -10.95 9.34 11.17
N GLY A 209 -11.20 9.72 9.91
CA GLY A 209 -10.32 10.53 9.08
C GLY A 209 -9.94 9.88 7.74
N TYR A 210 -10.15 8.58 7.57
CA TYR A 210 -10.05 7.92 6.27
C TYR A 210 -11.39 7.98 5.53
N ASN A 211 -11.33 8.05 4.20
CA ASN A 211 -12.55 8.00 3.41
C ASN A 211 -12.96 6.55 3.17
N ASP A 212 -14.27 6.28 3.05
CA ASP A 212 -14.85 4.94 2.81
C ASP A 212 -14.11 4.15 1.72
N ILE A 213 -13.61 4.84 0.68
CA ILE A 213 -12.92 4.21 -0.44
C ILE A 213 -11.57 3.63 0.00
N PHE A 214 -10.82 4.34 0.85
CA PHE A 214 -9.57 3.84 1.43
C PHE A 214 -9.82 2.57 2.23
N GLU A 215 -10.76 2.64 3.17
CA GLU A 215 -11.07 1.55 4.10
C GLU A 215 -11.48 0.28 3.36
N ASN A 216 -12.46 0.41 2.44
CA ASN A 216 -12.89 -0.72 1.61
C ASN A 216 -11.76 -1.26 0.70
N SER A 217 -10.81 -0.41 0.29
CA SER A 217 -9.71 -0.83 -0.58
C SER A 217 -8.65 -1.64 0.17
N PHE A 218 -8.55 -1.47 1.50
CA PHE A 218 -7.53 -2.11 2.32
C PHE A 218 -8.09 -3.02 3.43
N GLY A 219 -9.42 -3.20 3.49
CA GLY A 219 -10.06 -4.18 4.36
C GLY A 219 -10.42 -3.68 5.76
N LEU A 220 -10.38 -2.36 5.97
CA LEU A 220 -10.91 -1.71 7.18
C LEU A 220 -12.45 -1.65 7.13
N ASP A 221 -13.11 -1.50 8.28
CA ASP A 221 -14.56 -1.36 8.37
C ASP A 221 -14.98 0.12 8.43
N ARG A 222 -15.44 0.63 7.29
CA ARG A 222 -15.97 1.99 7.13
C ARG A 222 -17.08 2.45 8.06
N ASN A 223 -17.63 1.58 8.90
CA ASN A 223 -18.66 1.97 9.87
C ASN A 223 -18.17 1.88 11.33
N GLU A 224 -16.94 1.45 11.55
CA GLU A 224 -16.33 1.26 12.86
C GLU A 224 -14.96 1.91 12.91
N LYS A 225 -14.81 2.91 13.78
CA LYS A 225 -13.56 3.69 13.92
C LYS A 225 -12.32 2.87 14.27
N ASP A 226 -12.52 1.70 14.84
CA ASP A 226 -11.51 0.80 15.39
C ASP A 226 -11.82 -0.58 14.83
N THR A 227 -11.24 -0.88 13.67
CA THR A 227 -11.55 -2.07 12.87
C THR A 227 -11.22 -3.36 13.63
N ASP A 228 -10.12 -3.37 14.39
CA ASP A 228 -9.62 -4.56 15.05
C ASP A 228 -10.03 -4.70 16.53
N GLY A 229 -10.62 -3.64 17.09
CA GLY A 229 -11.16 -3.59 18.44
C GLY A 229 -10.08 -3.52 19.53
N ASP A 230 -8.93 -2.93 19.23
CA ASP A 230 -7.84 -2.77 20.20
C ASP A 230 -7.95 -1.49 21.07
N GLY A 231 -8.85 -0.58 20.71
CA GLY A 231 -9.14 0.66 21.41
C GLY A 231 -8.47 1.90 20.80
N ILE A 232 -7.79 1.77 19.66
CA ILE A 232 -7.18 2.87 18.89
C ILE A 232 -7.98 3.01 17.58
N ASP A 233 -8.29 4.25 17.18
CA ASP A 233 -8.96 4.45 15.89
C ASP A 233 -8.01 4.19 14.71
N ASP A 234 -8.52 3.69 13.58
CA ASP A 234 -7.74 3.25 12.43
C ASP A 234 -6.81 4.37 11.91
N PHE A 235 -7.29 5.62 11.90
CA PHE A 235 -6.50 6.78 11.51
C PHE A 235 -5.27 7.00 12.39
N ASN A 236 -5.32 6.64 13.67
CA ASN A 236 -4.20 6.75 14.62
C ASN A 236 -3.47 5.43 14.85
N ASP A 237 -4.04 4.28 14.51
CA ASP A 237 -3.43 2.97 14.72
C ASP A 237 -2.31 2.68 13.70
N HIS A 238 -1.19 2.16 14.20
CA HIS A 238 -0.07 1.73 13.40
C HIS A 238 -0.32 0.37 12.73
N ASN A 239 -1.28 -0.42 13.22
CA ASN A 239 -1.67 -1.71 12.62
C ASN A 239 -3.19 -1.94 12.64
N PRO A 240 -3.98 -1.12 11.93
CA PRO A 240 -5.44 -1.06 12.04
C PRO A 240 -6.20 -2.34 11.61
N LEU A 241 -5.49 -3.34 11.08
CA LEU A 241 -6.09 -4.60 10.66
C LEU A 241 -5.95 -5.71 11.71
N PHE A 242 -5.06 -5.55 12.69
CA PHE A 242 -4.71 -6.60 13.62
C PHE A 242 -4.23 -6.06 14.97
N LYS A 243 -4.99 -6.42 15.99
CA LYS A 243 -4.66 -6.12 17.38
C LYS A 243 -3.22 -6.49 17.69
N SER A 244 -2.41 -5.50 18.03
CA SER A 244 -0.99 -5.75 18.30
C SER A 244 -0.77 -6.59 19.56
N GLU A 245 0.29 -7.41 19.53
CA GLU A 245 0.74 -8.22 20.64
C GLU A 245 2.21 -7.95 20.95
N LYS A 246 2.57 -8.03 22.23
CA LYS A 246 3.97 -7.87 22.65
C LYS A 246 4.60 -9.20 23.00
N ASN A 247 5.51 -9.67 22.16
CA ASN A 247 6.36 -10.81 22.42
C ASN A 247 7.68 -10.65 21.66
N LYS A 248 8.67 -11.51 21.95
CA LYS A 248 9.99 -11.38 21.32
C LYS A 248 9.94 -11.44 19.79
N PHE A 249 9.02 -12.18 19.17
CA PHE A 249 8.99 -12.28 17.71
C PHE A 249 8.25 -11.12 17.04
N THR A 250 7.26 -10.50 17.70
CA THR A 250 6.71 -9.22 17.21
C THR A 250 7.78 -8.13 17.27
N GLU A 251 8.49 -8.04 18.41
CA GLU A 251 9.63 -7.12 18.58
C GLU A 251 10.74 -7.32 17.52
N LEU A 252 10.99 -8.56 17.09
CA LEU A 252 11.94 -8.85 16.02
C LEU A 252 11.53 -8.20 14.68
N TYR A 253 10.26 -8.34 14.29
CA TYR A 253 9.75 -7.76 13.05
C TYR A 253 9.70 -6.23 13.12
N GLU A 254 9.33 -5.67 14.28
CA GLU A 254 9.35 -4.22 14.53
C GLU A 254 10.77 -3.64 14.39
N ASP A 255 11.77 -4.29 15.00
CA ASP A 255 13.19 -3.92 14.88
C ASP A 255 13.69 -3.98 13.43
N LEU A 256 13.26 -5.00 12.67
CA LEU A 256 13.58 -5.12 11.24
C LEU A 256 12.98 -3.96 10.45
N ILE A 257 11.68 -3.69 10.58
CA ILE A 257 11.01 -2.59 9.87
C ILE A 257 11.67 -1.25 10.21
N SER A 258 11.94 -1.00 11.49
CA SER A 258 12.48 0.28 11.93
C SER A 258 13.85 0.60 11.31
N GLN A 259 14.66 -0.41 10.96
CA GLN A 259 16.00 -0.18 10.38
C GLN A 259 15.94 0.47 8.98
N HIS A 260 14.82 0.34 8.26
CA HIS A 260 14.68 0.81 6.88
C HIS A 260 13.97 2.16 6.76
N LEU A 261 13.46 2.72 7.85
CA LEU A 261 12.74 4.00 7.85
C LEU A 261 13.64 5.20 7.56
N GLY A 262 14.94 5.08 7.84
CA GLY A 262 15.94 6.11 7.55
C GLY A 262 15.51 7.50 8.03
N ILE A 263 15.62 8.50 7.14
CA ILE A 263 15.29 9.90 7.43
C ILE A 263 13.79 10.17 7.63
N VAL A 264 12.92 9.24 7.20
CA VAL A 264 11.46 9.41 7.31
C VAL A 264 11.00 9.22 8.75
N LYS A 265 11.75 8.44 9.55
CA LYS A 265 11.43 8.06 10.93
C LYS A 265 11.05 9.26 11.81
N GLU A 266 11.72 10.40 11.66
CA GLU A 266 11.51 11.59 12.49
C GLU A 266 10.15 12.30 12.25
N ASN A 267 9.45 11.98 11.17
CA ASN A 267 8.22 12.67 10.76
C ASN A 267 7.00 11.74 10.65
N LEU A 268 7.10 10.47 11.05
CA LEU A 268 6.02 9.47 10.86
C LEU A 268 4.70 9.88 11.52
N ASP A 269 4.75 10.46 12.72
CA ASP A 269 3.57 10.97 13.44
C ASP A 269 2.79 12.04 12.65
N LYS A 270 3.43 12.66 11.65
CA LYS A 270 2.84 13.71 10.81
C LYS A 270 2.46 13.19 9.41
N MET A 271 2.64 11.90 9.16
CA MET A 271 2.39 11.24 7.88
C MET A 271 1.30 10.16 8.01
N PRO A 272 0.04 10.53 8.31
CA PRO A 272 -1.02 9.54 8.55
C PRO A 272 -1.43 8.74 7.31
N TYR A 273 -0.95 9.08 6.12
CA TYR A 273 -1.19 8.36 4.86
C TYR A 273 0.07 7.63 4.36
N PHE A 274 1.14 7.58 5.16
CA PHE A 274 2.33 6.79 4.88
C PHE A 274 2.19 5.40 5.50
N PHE A 275 2.04 4.40 4.63
CA PHE A 275 1.91 3.00 5.03
C PHE A 275 2.97 2.14 4.37
N LEU A 276 3.42 1.13 5.10
CA LEU A 276 4.22 0.03 4.57
C LEU A 276 3.32 -1.21 4.40
N PRO A 277 2.92 -1.54 3.15
CA PRO A 277 2.12 -2.72 2.90
C PRO A 277 3.00 -3.98 2.91
N TYR A 278 2.53 -5.02 3.60
CA TYR A 278 3.20 -6.32 3.68
C TYR A 278 2.23 -7.45 3.35
N GLU A 279 2.76 -8.54 2.78
CA GLU A 279 2.03 -9.77 2.56
C GLU A 279 2.63 -10.87 3.45
N THR A 280 1.85 -11.42 4.38
CA THR A 280 2.32 -12.48 5.27
C THR A 280 1.18 -13.30 5.84
N ASP A 281 1.46 -14.56 6.15
CA ASP A 281 0.60 -15.42 6.95
C ASP A 281 1.18 -15.76 8.33
N CYS A 282 2.33 -15.20 8.68
CA CYS A 282 2.88 -15.34 10.02
C CYS A 282 2.11 -14.44 10.99
N ASP A 283 1.46 -15.07 11.97
CA ASP A 283 0.68 -14.39 13.00
C ASP A 283 1.58 -13.45 13.85
N TYR A 284 2.84 -13.80 14.18
CA TYR A 284 3.75 -12.86 14.86
C TYR A 284 4.00 -11.58 14.07
N PHE A 285 4.03 -11.65 12.74
CA PHE A 285 4.20 -10.45 11.92
C PHE A 285 2.86 -9.71 11.79
N LYS A 286 1.72 -10.40 11.71
CA LYS A 286 0.41 -9.76 11.68
C LYS A 286 0.14 -8.90 12.90
N ASN A 287 0.60 -9.30 14.08
CA ASN A 287 0.29 -8.64 15.35
C ASN A 287 1.39 -7.66 15.84
N ILE A 288 2.15 -7.03 14.94
CA ILE A 288 3.18 -6.03 15.31
C ILE A 288 2.59 -4.66 15.66
N ASN A 289 3.39 -3.81 16.32
CA ASN A 289 3.15 -2.37 16.49
C ASN A 289 4.44 -1.56 16.17
N PRO A 290 4.78 -1.40 14.89
CA PRO A 290 6.01 -0.71 14.46
C PRO A 290 5.89 0.81 14.53
N ASP A 291 7.01 1.53 14.38
CA ASP A 291 7.01 3.01 14.35
C ASP A 291 6.23 3.62 13.16
N ALA A 292 6.15 2.91 12.03
CA ALA A 292 5.44 3.35 10.82
C ALA A 292 4.15 2.55 10.64
N LYS A 293 3.07 3.18 10.15
CA LYS A 293 1.82 2.46 9.89
C LYS A 293 2.02 1.33 8.87
N VAL A 294 1.37 0.19 9.10
CA VAL A 294 1.43 -0.99 8.23
C VAL A 294 0.04 -1.39 7.73
N LEU A 295 0.00 -2.01 6.55
CA LEU A 295 -1.17 -2.72 6.05
C LEU A 295 -0.76 -4.15 5.74
N ILE A 296 -1.22 -5.09 6.54
CA ILE A 296 -0.80 -6.49 6.44
C ILE A 296 -1.88 -7.31 5.74
N MET A 297 -1.51 -7.97 4.65
CA MET A 297 -2.42 -8.69 3.78
C MET A 297 -2.09 -10.20 3.79
N PRO A 298 -3.10 -11.08 3.65
CA PRO A 298 -2.86 -12.52 3.56
C PRO A 298 -2.12 -12.88 2.26
N THR A 299 -1.26 -13.91 2.29
CA THR A 299 -0.55 -14.36 1.06
C THR A 299 -1.46 -14.98 0.02
N ASP A 300 -2.64 -15.44 0.45
CA ASP A 300 -3.69 -15.89 -0.45
C ASP A 300 -4.42 -14.69 -1.05
N LYS A 301 -4.08 -14.36 -2.29
CA LYS A 301 -4.70 -13.26 -3.04
C LYS A 301 -6.23 -13.30 -3.06
N SER A 302 -6.86 -14.49 -2.99
CA SER A 302 -8.33 -14.59 -2.98
C SER A 302 -8.98 -14.00 -1.73
N LYS A 303 -8.20 -13.82 -0.65
CA LYS A 303 -8.64 -13.23 0.62
C LYS A 303 -8.32 -11.74 0.73
N GLN A 304 -7.58 -11.18 -0.22
CA GLN A 304 -7.26 -9.76 -0.24
C GLN A 304 -8.46 -8.95 -0.77
N PRO A 305 -8.60 -7.67 -0.39
CA PRO A 305 -9.55 -6.77 -1.05
C PRO A 305 -9.27 -6.67 -2.56
N TYR A 306 -10.31 -6.46 -3.37
CA TYR A 306 -10.19 -6.40 -4.82
C TYR A 306 -9.12 -5.39 -5.30
N TYR A 307 -9.01 -4.23 -4.65
CA TYR A 307 -8.01 -3.23 -4.99
C TYR A 307 -6.57 -3.75 -4.88
N VAL A 308 -6.26 -4.46 -3.79
CA VAL A 308 -4.95 -5.03 -3.51
C VAL A 308 -4.63 -6.14 -4.52
N GLN A 309 -5.60 -6.99 -4.84
CA GLN A 309 -5.44 -8.09 -5.81
C GLN A 309 -4.93 -7.64 -7.18
N VAL A 310 -5.36 -6.44 -7.63
CA VAL A 310 -5.07 -5.93 -8.97
C VAL A 310 -3.94 -4.90 -9.01
N THR A 311 -3.60 -4.25 -7.90
CA THR A 311 -2.64 -3.12 -7.87
C THR A 311 -1.21 -3.55 -7.58
N ASP A 312 -1.01 -4.70 -6.93
CA ASP A 312 0.30 -5.17 -6.43
C ASP A 312 1.08 -4.05 -5.71
N ILE A 313 0.64 -3.75 -4.50
CA ILE A 313 1.17 -2.65 -3.66
C ILE A 313 2.43 -3.06 -2.87
N PHE A 314 2.79 -4.34 -2.89
CA PHE A 314 3.89 -4.88 -2.09
C PHE A 314 5.22 -4.68 -2.80
N ASN A 315 6.22 -4.16 -2.08
CA ASN A 315 7.56 -3.91 -2.63
C ASN A 315 8.65 -4.71 -1.91
N GLY A 316 8.25 -5.82 -1.29
CA GLY A 316 9.09 -6.62 -0.44
C GLY A 316 8.35 -7.19 0.76
N GLY A 317 9.09 -7.88 1.61
CA GLY A 317 8.57 -8.48 2.83
C GLY A 317 9.61 -9.32 3.54
N TYR A 318 9.21 -9.82 4.70
CA TYR A 318 10.07 -10.66 5.53
C TYR A 318 9.63 -12.11 5.47
N SER A 319 10.61 -12.99 5.47
CA SER A 319 10.36 -14.43 5.49
C SER A 319 9.75 -14.90 6.81
N LYS A 320 9.29 -16.14 6.79
CA LYS A 320 9.14 -16.93 8.01
C LYS A 320 10.48 -17.10 8.71
N ILE A 321 10.43 -17.34 10.01
CA ILE A 321 11.60 -17.48 10.87
C ILE A 321 12.14 -18.90 10.76
N LYS A 322 13.44 -19.05 10.47
CA LYS A 322 14.14 -20.32 10.60
C LYS A 322 14.81 -20.40 11.98
N LYS A 323 14.63 -21.52 12.68
CA LYS A 323 15.30 -21.80 13.96
C LYS A 323 16.70 -22.39 13.68
N ASP A 324 17.70 -22.07 14.49
CA ASP A 324 18.98 -22.79 14.46
C ASP A 324 18.86 -24.15 15.16
N ASP A 325 19.46 -25.20 14.57
CA ASP A 325 19.37 -26.57 15.07
C ASP A 325 20.08 -26.80 16.42
N LYS A 326 21.04 -25.94 16.76
CA LYS A 326 21.93 -26.12 17.92
C LYS A 326 21.72 -25.05 18.99
N ASN A 327 21.41 -23.82 18.58
CA ASN A 327 21.25 -22.68 19.46
C ASN A 327 19.78 -22.23 19.49
N PRO A 328 19.03 -22.53 20.57
CA PRO A 328 17.61 -22.19 20.65
C PRO A 328 17.32 -20.67 20.71
N ASN A 329 18.37 -19.85 20.84
CA ASN A 329 18.28 -18.38 20.83
C ASN A 329 18.68 -17.76 19.49
N LEU A 330 19.14 -18.56 18.52
CA LEU A 330 19.56 -18.08 17.21
C LEU A 330 18.51 -18.43 16.15
N PHE A 331 18.18 -17.44 15.35
CA PHE A 331 17.18 -17.51 14.30
C PHE A 331 17.71 -16.87 13.03
N TYR A 332 17.09 -17.21 11.90
CA TYR A 332 17.40 -16.64 10.60
C TYR A 332 16.12 -16.15 9.94
N ILE A 333 16.23 -15.00 9.28
CA ILE A 333 15.14 -14.33 8.59
C ILE A 333 15.74 -13.60 7.40
N HIS A 334 15.04 -13.60 6.27
CA HIS A 334 15.46 -12.80 5.13
C HIS A 334 14.41 -11.73 4.82
N GLU A 335 14.92 -10.58 4.43
CA GLU A 335 14.15 -9.50 3.82
C GLU A 335 14.25 -9.65 2.32
N SER A 336 13.13 -9.52 1.62
CA SER A 336 13.08 -9.46 0.17
C SER A 336 12.55 -8.09 -0.24
N GLY A 337 13.02 -7.56 -1.37
CA GLY A 337 12.51 -6.31 -1.94
C GLY A 337 12.98 -6.11 -3.37
N GLY A 338 12.59 -4.99 -3.98
CA GLY A 338 12.90 -4.68 -5.39
C GLY A 338 14.38 -4.56 -5.77
N GLY A 339 15.31 -4.65 -4.81
CA GLY A 339 16.77 -4.63 -5.06
C GLY A 339 17.50 -5.92 -4.70
N GLY A 340 16.78 -6.94 -4.22
CA GLY A 340 17.38 -8.21 -3.82
C GLY A 340 16.83 -8.79 -2.52
N ILE A 341 17.60 -9.71 -1.94
CA ILE A 341 17.32 -10.37 -0.68
C ILE A 341 18.47 -10.08 0.28
N ILE A 342 18.16 -9.71 1.52
CA ILE A 342 19.13 -9.54 2.61
C ILE A 342 18.86 -10.62 3.65
N ASP A 343 19.89 -11.40 3.99
CA ASP A 343 19.82 -12.45 4.98
C ASP A 343 20.28 -11.92 6.35
N TYR A 344 19.49 -12.17 7.39
CA TYR A 344 19.79 -11.80 8.77
C TYR A 344 19.92 -13.04 9.65
N SER A 345 20.88 -12.98 10.57
CA SER A 345 20.85 -13.76 11.80
C SER A 345 20.33 -12.88 12.94
N ALA A 346 19.44 -13.44 13.75
CA ALA A 346 18.81 -12.79 14.89
C ALA A 346 19.08 -13.64 16.14
N GLU A 347 19.90 -13.14 17.05
CA GLU A 347 20.16 -13.80 18.33
C GLU A 347 19.41 -13.10 19.47
N PHE A 348 18.57 -13.84 20.21
CA PHE A 348 17.87 -13.30 21.37
C PHE A 348 18.71 -13.48 22.64
N LYS A 349 19.30 -12.39 23.14
CA LYS A 349 20.21 -12.42 24.30
C LYS A 349 19.88 -11.29 25.25
N ASN A 350 19.87 -11.56 26.56
CA ASN A 350 19.57 -10.57 27.59
C ASN A 350 18.25 -9.80 27.35
N ARG A 351 17.24 -10.49 26.80
CA ARG A 351 15.91 -9.91 26.44
C ARG A 351 15.95 -8.84 25.34
N VAL A 352 16.97 -8.84 24.51
CA VAL A 352 17.07 -7.98 23.33
C VAL A 352 17.48 -8.79 22.11
N TRP A 353 17.09 -8.33 20.92
CA TRP A 353 17.57 -8.89 19.66
C TRP A 353 18.91 -8.31 19.27
N ILE A 354 19.80 -9.19 18.82
CA ILE A 354 21.06 -8.82 18.18
C ILE A 354 20.96 -9.27 16.73
N LEU A 355 20.74 -8.29 15.84
CA LEU A 355 20.62 -8.52 14.40
C LEU A 355 21.97 -8.35 13.72
N LYS A 356 22.31 -9.30 12.84
CA LYS A 356 23.49 -9.24 11.99
C LYS A 356 23.10 -9.60 10.57
N ASN A 357 23.40 -8.70 9.63
CA ASN A 357 23.40 -9.02 8.20
C ASN A 357 24.50 -10.07 7.94
N ILE A 358 24.10 -11.21 7.39
CA ILE A 358 24.98 -12.36 7.12
C ILE A 358 25.18 -12.61 5.62
N GLY A 359 24.65 -11.72 4.76
CA GLY A 359 24.74 -11.82 3.32
C GLY A 359 23.46 -11.42 2.61
N GLY A 360 23.39 -11.75 1.34
CA GLY A 360 22.24 -11.46 0.50
C GLY A 360 22.54 -11.63 -0.98
N VAL A 361 21.50 -11.57 -1.80
CA VAL A 361 21.59 -11.54 -3.26
C VAL A 361 21.13 -10.16 -3.71
N VAL A 362 21.98 -9.42 -4.42
CA VAL A 362 21.59 -8.17 -5.09
C VAL A 362 21.19 -8.52 -6.53
N SER A 363 20.02 -8.04 -6.96
CA SER A 363 19.47 -8.30 -8.31
C SER A 363 19.90 -7.27 -9.34
#